data_AF-A0A395HF86-F1
#
_entry.id   AF-A0A395HF86-F1
#
_cell.length_a   1.000
_cell.length_b   1.000
_cell.length_c   1.000
_cell.angle_alpha   90.00
_cell.angle_beta   90.00
_cell.angle_gamma   90.00
#
_symmetry.space_group_name_H-M   'P 1'
#
loop_
_entity.id
_entity.type
_entity.pdbx_description
1 polymer ?
#
loop_
_entity_poly.entity_id
_entity_poly.type
_entity_poly.pdbx_seq_one_letter_code
_entity_poly.pdbx_strand_id
1 'polypeptide(L)'
;MNHMFVAPPEEECLIQTSESSFRTARVSPMEQFELRYRQVWLYAMRHYPLMPPDPKTDAKLFANFNRAKADEHTVCEMARLAYRLGFRSTEIEELVNRSPDRAIARTALLQARKPGIFRYEPQVFELLVDKIIECFQNAIPDQAKTSPEHLANFSTDLRMRCSLSRM
;
A
#
# COMPACT_ATOMS: atom_id res chain seq x y z
N MET A 1 43.59 -4.95 23.17
CA MET A 1 42.13 -4.82 23.27
C MET A 1 41.59 -4.65 21.86
N ASN A 2 41.13 -5.74 21.24
CA ASN A 2 40.55 -5.69 19.89
C ASN A 2 39.07 -5.38 20.04
N HIS A 3 38.68 -4.13 19.83
CA HIS A 3 37.28 -3.77 19.66
C HIS A 3 36.85 -4.19 18.25
N MET A 4 36.50 -5.45 18.13
CA MET A 4 35.87 -5.99 16.93
C MET A 4 34.49 -5.34 16.84
N PHE A 5 34.27 -4.43 15.89
CA PHE A 5 32.94 -3.97 15.53
C PHE A 5 32.18 -5.20 15.01
N VAL A 6 31.43 -5.85 15.89
CA VAL A 6 30.48 -6.88 15.50
C VAL A 6 29.34 -6.14 14.82
N ALA A 7 29.21 -6.30 13.51
CA ALA A 7 28.04 -5.81 12.79
C ALA A 7 26.78 -6.39 13.46
N PRO A 8 25.75 -5.58 13.73
CA PRO A 8 24.52 -6.10 14.31
C PRO A 8 23.97 -7.21 13.42
N PRO A 9 23.39 -8.27 14.01
CA PRO A 9 22.91 -9.41 13.24
C PRO A 9 21.91 -8.96 12.19
N GLU A 10 22.01 -9.53 10.98
CA GLU A 10 21.06 -9.27 9.91
C GLU A 10 19.66 -9.67 10.37
N GLU A 11 18.68 -8.80 10.10
CA GLU A 11 17.28 -9.03 10.43
C GLU A 11 16.49 -9.47 9.19
N GLU A 12 15.39 -10.18 9.43
CA GLU A 12 14.44 -10.52 8.37
C GLU A 12 13.70 -9.27 7.89
N CYS A 13 13.83 -8.98 6.60
CA CYS A 13 13.15 -7.90 5.89
C CYS A 13 12.20 -8.50 4.86
N LEU A 14 10.94 -8.08 4.91
CA LEU A 14 9.96 -8.42 3.90
C LEU A 14 10.17 -7.56 2.63
N ILE A 15 10.21 -8.22 1.48
CA ILE A 15 10.40 -7.59 0.16
C ILE A 15 9.28 -8.03 -0.77
N GLN A 16 8.52 -7.06 -1.28
CA GLN A 16 7.51 -7.26 -2.30
C GLN A 16 8.16 -7.60 -3.65
N THR A 17 7.79 -8.73 -4.22
CA THR A 17 8.30 -9.24 -5.50
C THR A 17 7.31 -9.07 -6.65
N SER A 18 6.01 -9.02 -6.34
CA SER A 18 4.94 -8.66 -7.28
C SER A 18 3.83 -7.92 -6.52
N GLU A 19 2.76 -7.49 -7.21
CA GLU A 19 1.61 -6.85 -6.55
C GLU A 19 1.04 -7.68 -5.38
N SER A 20 1.04 -9.01 -5.51
CA SER A 20 0.48 -9.93 -4.52
C SER A 20 1.49 -10.82 -3.78
N SER A 21 2.79 -10.79 -4.15
CA SER A 21 3.78 -11.71 -3.58
C SER A 21 4.90 -11.00 -2.83
N PHE A 22 5.39 -11.66 -1.78
CA PHE A 22 6.46 -11.18 -0.90
C PHE A 22 7.46 -12.31 -0.64
N ARG A 23 8.72 -11.93 -0.42
CA ARG A 23 9.79 -12.81 0.06
C ARG A 23 10.45 -12.21 1.29
N THR A 24 10.97 -13.07 2.16
CA THR A 24 11.83 -12.65 3.27
C THR A 24 13.28 -12.68 2.84
N ALA A 25 14.04 -11.64 3.17
CA ALA A 25 15.48 -11.56 2.95
C ALA A 25 16.18 -11.11 4.24
N ARG A 26 17.42 -11.57 4.45
CA ARG A 26 18.25 -11.05 5.55
C ARG A 26 18.97 -9.80 5.09
N VAL A 27 18.82 -8.72 5.86
CA VAL A 27 19.32 -7.40 5.50
C VAL A 27 19.88 -6.72 6.75
N SER A 28 20.91 -5.90 6.58
CA SER A 28 21.43 -5.08 7.67
C SER A 28 20.35 -4.11 8.19
N PRO A 29 20.33 -3.76 9.49
CA PRO A 29 19.35 -2.82 10.03
C PRO A 29 19.33 -1.46 9.32
N MET A 30 20.50 -1.00 8.85
CA MET A 30 20.64 0.28 8.14
C MET A 30 19.95 0.27 6.77
N GLU A 31 19.99 -0.85 6.06
CA GLU A 31 19.37 -1.00 4.75
C GLU A 31 17.88 -1.36 4.85
N GLN A 32 17.45 -1.95 5.97
CA GLN A 32 16.08 -2.41 6.18
C GLN A 32 15.06 -1.26 6.05
N PHE A 33 15.33 -0.11 6.67
CA PHE A 33 14.46 1.07 6.57
C PHE A 33 14.37 1.58 5.13
N GLU A 34 15.51 1.75 4.47
CA GLU A 34 15.61 2.22 3.09
C GLU A 34 14.86 1.29 2.11
N LEU A 35 14.96 -0.03 2.30
CA LEU A 35 14.23 -1.00 1.48
C LEU A 35 12.72 -0.92 1.72
N ARG A 36 12.27 -0.79 2.97
CA ARG A 36 10.85 -0.63 3.30
C ARG A 36 10.30 0.66 2.70
N TYR A 37 11.03 1.77 2.82
CA TYR A 37 10.64 3.07 2.26
C TYR A 37 10.53 3.03 0.74
N ARG A 38 11.54 2.47 0.05
CA ARG A 38 11.53 2.35 -1.42
C ARG A 38 10.35 1.53 -1.93
N GLN A 39 9.94 0.48 -1.23
CA GLN A 39 8.77 -0.31 -1.62
C GLN A 39 7.47 0.52 -1.59
N VAL A 40 7.27 1.29 -0.52
CA VAL A 40 6.12 2.21 -0.41
C VAL A 40 6.17 3.28 -1.50
N TRP A 41 7.35 3.84 -1.77
CA TRP A 41 7.54 4.83 -2.83
C TRP A 41 7.25 4.24 -4.22
N LEU A 42 7.75 3.04 -4.53
CA LEU A 42 7.49 2.35 -5.81
C LEU A 42 6.00 2.09 -6.02
N TYR A 43 5.28 1.71 -4.96
CA TYR A 43 3.83 1.58 -4.99
C TYR A 43 3.16 2.91 -5.36
N ALA A 44 3.52 4.00 -4.67
CA ALA A 44 2.96 5.32 -4.94
C ALA A 44 3.21 5.77 -6.38
N MET A 45 4.39 5.50 -6.93
CA MET A 45 4.73 5.83 -8.31
C MET A 45 3.93 5.00 -9.33
N ARG A 46 3.72 3.70 -9.07
CA ARG A 46 2.92 2.82 -9.96
C ARG A 46 1.47 3.27 -10.03
N HIS A 47 0.93 3.71 -8.90
CA HIS A 47 -0.48 4.10 -8.77
C HIS A 47 -0.68 5.62 -8.75
N TYR A 48 0.31 6.41 -9.17
CA TYR A 48 0.28 7.88 -9.08
C TYR A 48 -1.01 8.52 -9.65
N PRO A 49 -1.56 8.08 -10.81
CA PRO A 49 -2.82 8.62 -11.32
C PRO A 49 -4.05 8.39 -10.43
N LEU A 50 -3.98 7.40 -9.53
CA LEU A 50 -5.04 7.00 -8.61
C LEU A 50 -4.84 7.55 -7.18
N MET A 51 -3.68 8.18 -6.92
CA MET A 51 -3.34 8.76 -5.63
C MET A 51 -3.97 10.14 -5.42
N PRO A 52 -4.20 10.56 -4.17
CA PRO A 52 -4.68 11.91 -3.89
C PRO A 52 -3.63 12.96 -4.34
N PRO A 53 -4.07 14.07 -4.96
CA PRO A 53 -3.17 15.15 -5.35
C PRO A 53 -2.59 15.84 -4.11
N ASP A 54 -1.39 16.42 -4.26
CA ASP A 54 -0.80 17.24 -3.22
C ASP A 54 -1.73 18.44 -2.93
N PRO A 55 -2.15 18.66 -1.67
CA PRO A 55 -3.01 19.77 -1.29
C PRO A 55 -2.43 21.16 -1.62
N LYS A 56 -1.11 21.27 -1.81
CA LYS A 56 -0.40 22.52 -2.18
C LYS A 56 -0.41 22.80 -3.67
N THR A 57 -0.81 21.85 -4.51
CA THR A 57 -0.89 22.05 -5.94
C THR A 57 -2.22 22.73 -6.25
N ASP A 58 -2.17 24.01 -6.62
CA ASP A 58 -3.35 24.83 -6.92
C ASP A 58 -4.39 24.04 -7.74
N ALA A 59 -5.55 23.81 -7.12
CA ALA A 59 -6.69 23.13 -7.73
C ALA A 59 -7.16 23.79 -9.05
N LYS A 60 -6.61 24.96 -9.42
CA LYS A 60 -6.90 25.69 -10.66
C LYS A 60 -6.10 25.22 -11.88
N LEU A 61 -4.91 24.63 -11.74
CA LEU A 61 -4.05 24.31 -12.90
C LEU A 61 -4.42 22.98 -13.60
N PHE A 62 -5.11 22.07 -12.92
CA PHE A 62 -5.49 20.76 -13.48
C PHE A 62 -7.02 20.57 -13.59
N ALA A 63 -7.78 21.66 -13.73
CA ALA A 63 -9.25 21.64 -13.69
C ALA A 63 -9.92 20.89 -14.86
N ASN A 64 -9.16 20.47 -15.89
CA ASN A 64 -9.69 19.92 -17.14
C ASN A 64 -9.41 18.42 -17.36
N PHE A 65 -8.84 17.71 -16.40
CA PHE A 65 -8.94 16.25 -16.40
C PHE A 65 -10.11 15.91 -15.49
N ASN A 66 -11.03 15.05 -15.92
CA ASN A 66 -12.03 14.44 -15.03
C ASN A 66 -11.31 13.88 -13.80
N ARG A 67 -11.24 14.66 -12.71
CA ARG A 67 -10.45 14.36 -11.52
C ARG A 67 -11.16 13.25 -10.78
N ALA A 68 -10.83 12.01 -11.12
CA ALA A 68 -11.28 10.86 -10.36
C ALA A 68 -10.91 11.11 -8.89
N LYS A 69 -11.91 11.10 -8.02
CA LYS A 69 -11.71 11.00 -6.57
C LYS A 69 -10.65 9.93 -6.33
N ALA A 70 -9.64 10.21 -5.51
CA ALA A 70 -8.58 9.26 -5.20
C ALA A 70 -9.19 7.88 -4.97
N ASP A 71 -8.62 6.86 -5.63
CA ASP A 71 -9.15 5.51 -5.48
C ASP A 71 -8.87 5.04 -4.06
N GLU A 72 -9.93 5.04 -3.24
CA GLU A 72 -9.85 4.72 -1.82
C GLU A 72 -9.28 3.32 -1.60
N HIS A 73 -9.53 2.41 -2.54
CA HIS A 73 -8.92 1.07 -2.56
C HIS A 73 -7.39 1.16 -2.69
N THR A 74 -6.89 1.85 -3.72
CA THR A 74 -5.45 2.08 -3.93
C THR A 74 -4.75 2.67 -2.69
N VAL A 75 -5.39 3.64 -2.02
CA VAL A 75 -4.84 4.28 -0.81
C VAL A 75 -4.82 3.32 0.38
N CYS A 76 -5.90 2.55 0.59
CA CYS A 76 -5.96 1.54 1.65
C CYS A 76 -4.91 0.44 1.45
N GLU A 77 -4.70 0.01 0.20
CA GLU A 77 -3.67 -0.98 -0.13
C GLU A 77 -2.25 -0.45 0.09
N MET A 78 -2.00 0.84 -0.18
CA MET A 78 -0.72 1.47 0.19
C MET A 78 -0.49 1.46 1.71
N ALA A 79 -1.53 1.81 2.49
CA ALA A 79 -1.45 1.79 3.94
C ALA A 79 -1.22 0.38 4.48
N ARG A 80 -1.88 -0.63 3.91
CA ARG A 80 -1.64 -2.04 4.23
C ARG A 80 -0.23 -2.49 3.91
N LEU A 81 0.31 -2.10 2.75
CA LEU A 81 1.71 -2.38 2.40
C LEU A 81 2.65 -1.75 3.43
N ALA A 82 2.45 -0.47 3.78
CA ALA A 82 3.27 0.21 4.78
C ALA A 82 3.18 -0.49 6.16
N TYR A 83 1.98 -0.86 6.59
CA TYR A 83 1.76 -1.59 7.84
C TYR A 83 2.48 -2.95 7.84
N ARG A 84 2.39 -3.72 6.74
CA ARG A 84 3.07 -5.01 6.60
C ARG A 84 4.60 -4.87 6.62
N LEU A 85 5.12 -3.77 6.08
CA LEU A 85 6.53 -3.41 6.10
C LEU A 85 7.02 -2.90 7.47
N GLY A 86 6.13 -2.81 8.48
CA GLY A 86 6.51 -2.41 9.83
C GLY A 86 6.38 -0.91 10.11
N PHE A 87 5.89 -0.11 9.17
CA PHE A 87 5.55 1.29 9.46
C PHE A 87 4.32 1.34 10.37
N ARG A 88 4.37 2.21 11.39
CA ARG A 88 3.30 2.42 12.36
C ARG A 88 3.07 3.92 12.51
N SER A 89 1.85 4.35 12.26
CA SER A 89 1.36 5.69 12.55
C SER A 89 -0.15 5.62 12.70
N THR A 90 -0.73 6.61 13.38
CA THR A 90 -2.19 6.72 13.54
C THR A 90 -2.91 6.80 12.21
N GLU A 91 -2.33 7.49 11.22
CA GLU A 91 -2.90 7.64 9.89
C GLU A 91 -2.87 6.31 9.12
N ILE A 92 -1.77 5.55 9.21
CA ILE A 92 -1.67 4.22 8.61
C ILE A 92 -2.73 3.29 9.20
N GLU A 93 -2.88 3.30 10.53
CA GLU A 93 -3.86 2.47 11.22
C GLU A 93 -5.30 2.87 10.84
N GLU A 94 -5.60 4.15 10.77
CA GLU A 94 -6.90 4.65 10.31
C GLU A 94 -7.22 4.20 8.89
N LEU A 95 -6.26 4.33 7.96
CA LEU A 95 -6.45 3.92 6.56
C LEU A 95 -6.65 2.41 6.43
N VAL A 96 -5.86 1.60 7.14
CA VAL A 96 -6.04 0.14 7.18
C VAL A 96 -7.42 -0.22 7.74
N ASN A 97 -7.89 0.51 8.76
CA ASN A 97 -9.19 0.28 9.39
C ASN A 97 -10.38 0.67 8.50
N ARG A 98 -10.18 1.59 7.56
CA ARG A 98 -11.19 2.01 6.57
C ARG A 98 -11.24 1.11 5.33
N SER A 99 -10.36 0.10 5.23
CA SER A 99 -10.31 -0.77 4.05
C SER A 99 -11.66 -1.47 3.77
N PRO A 100 -12.06 -1.59 2.48
CA PRO A 100 -13.33 -2.21 2.09
C PRO A 100 -13.40 -3.67 2.53
N ASP A 101 -12.31 -4.41 2.39
CA ASP A 101 -12.17 -5.79 2.89
C ASP A 101 -12.52 -5.92 4.37
N ARG A 102 -12.06 -4.97 5.20
CA ARG A 102 -12.31 -4.99 6.63
C ARG A 102 -13.77 -4.72 6.95
N ALA A 103 -14.42 -3.82 6.22
CA ALA A 103 -15.86 -3.62 6.30
C ALA A 103 -16.62 -4.89 5.90
N ILE A 104 -16.26 -5.52 4.78
CA ILE A 104 -16.87 -6.77 4.29
C ILE A 104 -16.70 -7.90 5.32
N ALA A 105 -15.49 -8.09 5.86
CA ALA A 105 -15.21 -9.12 6.87
C ALA A 105 -16.05 -8.93 8.15
N ARG A 106 -16.16 -7.69 8.64
CA ARG A 106 -17.01 -7.35 9.79
C ARG A 106 -18.47 -7.66 9.51
N THR A 107 -18.97 -7.20 8.37
CA THR A 107 -20.35 -7.44 7.95
C THR A 107 -20.63 -8.94 7.80
N ALA A 108 -19.71 -9.70 7.21
CA ALA A 108 -19.84 -11.14 7.04
C ALA A 108 -19.95 -11.87 8.39
N LEU A 109 -19.11 -11.54 9.38
CA LEU A 109 -19.17 -12.14 10.71
C LEU A 109 -20.50 -11.87 11.41
N LEU A 110 -20.98 -10.62 11.34
CA LEU A 110 -22.22 -10.21 11.98
C LEU A 110 -23.48 -10.73 11.26
N GLN A 111 -23.42 -10.95 9.94
CA GLN A 111 -24.53 -11.50 9.17
C GLN A 111 -24.59 -13.03 9.22
N ALA A 112 -23.45 -13.71 9.33
CA ALA A 112 -23.38 -15.17 9.37
C ALA A 112 -24.01 -15.78 10.63
N ARG A 113 -24.14 -15.00 11.71
CA ARG A 113 -24.73 -15.43 12.99
C ARG A 113 -25.78 -14.43 13.46
N LYS A 114 -26.95 -14.92 13.87
CA LYS A 114 -28.05 -14.05 14.32
C LYS A 114 -27.64 -13.24 15.56
N PRO A 115 -27.75 -11.90 15.52
CA PRO A 115 -27.47 -11.07 16.68
C PRO A 115 -28.46 -11.37 17.82
N GLY A 116 -28.00 -11.30 19.07
CA GLY A 116 -28.80 -11.60 20.26
C GLY A 116 -28.79 -13.08 20.69
N ILE A 117 -28.44 -14.01 19.78
CA ILE A 117 -28.21 -15.43 20.11
C ILE A 117 -26.71 -15.72 20.22
N PHE A 118 -25.93 -15.11 19.33
CA PHE A 118 -24.47 -15.25 19.29
C PHE A 118 -23.81 -13.90 19.53
N ARG A 119 -22.69 -13.91 20.26
CA ARG A 119 -21.84 -12.75 20.49
C ARG A 119 -20.37 -13.12 20.28
N TYR A 120 -19.62 -12.18 19.73
CA TYR A 120 -18.17 -12.26 19.70
C TYR A 120 -17.62 -11.40 20.84
N GLU A 121 -16.59 -11.89 21.53
CA GLU A 121 -15.83 -11.03 22.43
C GLU A 121 -15.07 -9.97 21.59
N PRO A 122 -15.04 -8.68 21.99
CA PRO A 122 -14.47 -7.62 21.16
C PRO A 122 -13.02 -7.88 20.72
N GLN A 123 -12.21 -8.45 21.62
CA GLN A 123 -10.82 -8.79 21.36
C GLN A 123 -10.69 -9.91 20.32
N VAL A 124 -11.60 -10.88 20.35
CA VAL A 124 -11.62 -12.01 19.40
C VAL A 124 -12.21 -11.58 18.06
N PHE A 125 -13.17 -10.66 18.07
CA PHE A 125 -13.83 -10.19 16.85
C PHE A 125 -12.84 -9.58 15.86
N GLU A 126 -11.96 -8.69 16.33
CA GLU A 126 -10.95 -8.06 15.48
C GLU A 126 -9.94 -9.09 14.93
N LEU A 127 -9.55 -10.09 15.73
CA LEU A 127 -8.70 -11.19 15.26
C LEU A 127 -9.39 -12.05 14.19
N LEU A 128 -10.71 -12.25 14.28
CA LEU A 128 -11.48 -12.99 13.26
C LEU A 128 -11.62 -12.19 11.97
N VAL A 129 -11.79 -10.86 12.09
CA VAL A 129 -11.80 -9.94 10.94
C VAL A 129 -10.47 -10.05 10.18
N ASP A 130 -9.34 -10.02 10.90
CA ASP A 130 -8.02 -10.13 10.28
C ASP A 130 -7.82 -11.49 9.58
N LYS A 131 -8.31 -12.60 10.15
CA LYS A 131 -8.29 -13.92 9.50
C LYS A 131 -9.09 -13.98 8.20
N ILE A 132 -10.25 -13.33 8.14
CA ILE A 132 -11.03 -13.28 6.89
C ILE A 132 -10.30 -12.43 5.84
N ILE A 133 -9.69 -11.32 6.25
CA ILE A 133 -8.85 -10.50 5.38
C ILE A 133 -7.69 -11.32 4.81
N GLU A 134 -7.03 -12.14 5.62
CA GLU A 134 -5.99 -13.08 5.14
C GLU A 134 -6.55 -14.03 4.06
N CYS A 135 -7.80 -14.49 4.16
CA CYS A 135 -8.42 -15.27 3.09
C CYS A 135 -8.53 -14.49 1.77
N PHE A 136 -8.96 -13.23 1.80
CA PHE A 136 -9.06 -12.39 0.59
C PHE A 136 -7.71 -12.19 -0.11
N GLN A 137 -6.63 -12.14 0.67
CA GLN A 137 -5.26 -11.97 0.13
C GLN A 137 -4.76 -13.17 -0.69
N ASN A 138 -5.46 -14.31 -0.65
CA ASN A 138 -5.14 -15.46 -1.48
C ASN A 138 -5.71 -15.34 -2.91
N ALA A 139 -6.43 -14.25 -3.22
CA ALA A 139 -6.91 -13.99 -4.58
C ALA A 139 -5.75 -13.78 -5.55
N ILE A 140 -5.82 -14.45 -6.70
CA ILE A 140 -4.82 -14.33 -7.77
C ILE A 140 -5.35 -13.33 -8.80
N PRO A 141 -4.55 -12.34 -9.22
CA PRO A 141 -4.98 -11.39 -10.24
C PRO A 141 -5.21 -12.10 -11.58
N ASP A 142 -6.28 -11.72 -12.27
CA ASP A 142 -6.57 -12.21 -13.62
C ASP A 142 -5.64 -11.51 -14.64
N GLN A 143 -4.83 -12.29 -15.35
CA GLN A 143 -3.83 -11.84 -16.33
C GLN A 143 -4.47 -11.02 -17.47
N ALA A 144 -5.78 -11.17 -17.69
CA ALA A 144 -6.49 -10.53 -18.79
C ALA A 144 -6.69 -9.00 -18.64
N LYS A 145 -6.37 -8.40 -17.49
CA LYS A 145 -6.55 -6.96 -17.23
C LYS A 145 -5.27 -6.19 -16.91
N THR A 146 -4.13 -6.86 -16.75
CA THR A 146 -2.82 -6.19 -16.65
C THR A 146 -2.31 -5.80 -18.03
N SER A 147 -3.09 -5.03 -18.79
CA SER A 147 -2.51 -4.29 -19.92
C SER A 147 -1.58 -3.22 -19.33
N PRO A 148 -0.31 -3.12 -19.76
CA PRO A 148 0.60 -2.05 -19.38
C PRO A 148 0.24 -0.71 -20.07
N GLU A 149 -1.06 -0.41 -20.22
CA GLU A 149 -1.54 0.83 -20.84
C GLU A 149 -1.21 2.08 -20.01
N HIS A 150 -0.88 1.91 -18.73
CA HIS A 150 -0.48 3.04 -17.88
C HIS A 150 1.00 3.43 -18.00
N LEU A 151 1.86 2.60 -18.61
CA LEU A 151 3.27 2.99 -18.86
C LEU A 151 3.49 3.55 -20.27
N ALA A 152 2.62 3.23 -21.24
CA ALA A 152 2.78 3.65 -22.63
C ALA A 152 2.30 5.08 -22.92
N ASN A 153 1.47 5.68 -22.06
CA ASN A 153 0.87 7.00 -22.34
C ASN A 153 1.62 8.19 -21.73
N PHE A 154 2.75 7.97 -21.06
CA PHE A 154 3.69 9.05 -20.75
C PHE A 154 4.60 9.36 -21.95
N SER A 155 4.02 9.46 -23.16
CA SER A 155 4.62 10.27 -24.23
C SER A 155 4.46 11.74 -23.85
N THR A 156 5.15 12.11 -22.78
CA THR A 156 5.45 13.51 -22.46
C THR A 156 6.59 13.88 -23.39
N ASP A 157 6.28 14.79 -24.32
CA ASP A 157 7.21 15.33 -25.30
C ASP A 157 8.57 15.60 -24.64
N LEU A 158 9.64 15.03 -25.20
CA LEU A 158 11.01 15.06 -24.63
C LEU A 158 11.44 16.50 -24.28
N ARG A 159 10.86 17.49 -24.95
CA ARG A 159 11.07 18.93 -24.74
C ARG A 159 10.62 19.47 -23.37
N MET A 160 9.71 18.79 -22.67
CA MET A 160 9.22 19.26 -21.37
C MET A 160 10.13 18.84 -20.19
N ARG A 161 11.10 17.94 -20.43
CA ARG A 161 12.04 17.47 -19.38
C ARG A 161 13.27 18.34 -19.23
N CYS A 162 13.73 18.94 -20.32
CA CYS A 162 14.83 19.88 -20.30
C CYS A 162 14.22 21.28 -20.34
N SER A 163 14.34 22.03 -19.26
CA SER A 163 14.15 23.48 -19.23
C SER A 163 15.19 24.16 -20.12
N LEU A 164 15.07 23.95 -21.43
CA LEU A 164 15.81 24.66 -22.47
C LEU A 164 15.19 26.05 -22.56
N SER A 165 15.76 26.98 -21.80
CA SER A 165 15.57 28.41 -22.05
C SER A 165 15.96 28.69 -23.50
N ARG A 166 15.03 29.27 -24.26
CA ARG A 166 15.33 29.86 -25.56
C ARG A 166 16.33 31.01 -25.35
N MET A 167 17.52 30.89 -25.93
CA MET A 167 18.32 32.04 -26.37
C MET A 167 17.70 32.61 -27.64
#